data_AF-A0A742CKU9-F1
#
_entry.id   AF-A0A742CKU9-F1
#
_cell.length_a   1.000
_cell.length_b   1.000
_cell.length_c   1.000
_cell.angle_alpha   90.00
_cell.angle_beta   90.00
_cell.angle_gamma   90.00
#
_symmetry.space_group_name_H-M   'P 1'
#
loop_
_entity.id
_entity.type
_entity.pdbx_description
1 polymer ?
#
loop_
_entity_poly.entity_id
_entity_poly.type
_entity_poly.pdbx_seq_one_letter_code
_entity_poly.pdbx_strand_id
1 'polypeptide(L)' 'MLHTTNPVIKHKAGLLNLAEELSNVSKACKIMGVSR' A
#
# COMPACT_ATOMS: atom_id res chain seq x y z
N MET A 1 -7.16 -11.16 5.38
CA MET A 1 -6.03 -10.21 5.54
C MET A 1 -4.85 -10.96 6.13
N LEU A 2 -3.68 -10.91 5.48
CA LEU A 2 -2.47 -11.56 6.01
C LEU A 2 -2.03 -10.84 7.29
N HIS A 3 -2.22 -11.48 8.46
CA HIS A 3 -1.65 -11.01 9.72
C HIS A 3 -0.16 -11.34 9.73
N THR A 4 0.65 -10.35 9.39
CA THR A 4 2.11 -10.42 9.43
C THR A 4 2.63 -9.32 10.34
N THR A 5 3.54 -9.66 11.23
CA THR A 5 4.21 -8.71 12.14
C THR A 5 5.38 -8.00 11.46
N ASN A 6 5.80 -8.44 10.28
CA ASN A 6 6.88 -7.80 9.55
C ASN A 6 6.42 -6.43 9.02
N PRO A 7 7.01 -5.31 9.49
CA PRO A 7 6.60 -3.96 9.10
C PRO A 7 6.67 -3.71 7.59
N VAL A 8 7.65 -4.32 6.92
CA VAL A 8 7.84 -4.18 5.46
C VAL A 8 6.67 -4.81 4.70
N ILE A 9 6.23 -5.99 5.15
CA ILE A 9 5.12 -6.70 4.50
C ILE A 9 3.82 -5.95 4.76
N LYS A 10 3.59 -5.44 5.99
CA LYS A 10 2.42 -4.61 6.31
C LYS A 10 2.36 -3.34 5.45
N HIS A 11 3.49 -2.67 5.26
CA HIS A 11 3.55 -1.47 4.43
C HIS A 11 3.23 -1.77 2.96
N LYS A 12 3.80 -2.84 2.39
CA LYS A 12 3.51 -3.27 1.01
C LYS A 12 2.05 -3.72 0.85
N ALA A 13 1.51 -4.49 1.79
CA ALA A 13 0.12 -4.90 1.78
C ALA A 13 -0.83 -3.68 1.87
N GLY A 14 -0.47 -2.67 2.68
CA GLY A 14 -1.19 -1.41 2.74
C GLY A 14 -1.25 -0.69 1.39
N LEU A 15 -0.15 -0.68 0.63
CA LEU A 15 -0.12 -0.08 -0.72
C LEU A 15 -1.04 -0.81 -1.70
N LEU A 16 -1.02 -2.14 -1.68
CA LEU A 16 -1.86 -2.95 -2.56
C LEU A 16 -3.35 -2.73 -2.25
N ASN A 17 -3.72 -2.75 -0.97
CA ASN A 17 -5.09 -2.49 -0.54
C ASN A 17 -5.55 -1.10 -0.98
N LEU A 18 -4.72 -0.07 -0.75
CA LEU A 18 -5.07 1.29 -1.13
C LEU A 18 -5.18 1.46 -2.65
N ALA A 19 -4.32 0.79 -3.41
CA ALA A 19 -4.39 0.82 -4.87
C ALA A 19 -5.68 0.17 -5.41
N GLU A 20 -6.14 -0.90 -4.76
CA GLU A 20 -7.40 -1.57 -5.07
C GLU A 20 -8.60 -0.66 -4.74
N GLU A 21 -8.65 -0.09 -3.53
CA GLU A 21 -9.71 0.84 -3.10
C GLU A 21 -9.83 2.08 -3.99
N LEU A 22 -8.70 2.59 -4.48
CA LEU A 22 -8.66 3.77 -5.34
C LEU A 22 -8.78 3.44 -6.82
N SER A 23 -8.68 2.16 -7.20
CA SER A 23 -8.49 1.70 -8.59
C SER A 23 -7.37 2.49 -9.32
N ASN A 24 -6.35 2.93 -8.58
CA ASN A 24 -5.31 3.84 -9.08
C ASN A 24 -4.02 3.74 -8.26
N VAL A 25 -3.04 3.01 -8.82
CA VAL A 25 -1.74 2.78 -8.19
C VAL A 25 -0.96 4.09 -8.00
N SER A 26 -0.97 5.00 -8.98
CA SER A 26 -0.24 6.27 -8.89
C SER A 26 -0.74 7.16 -7.76
N LYS A 27 -2.06 7.19 -7.53
CA LYS A 27 -2.68 7.94 -6.43
C LYS A 27 -2.35 7.29 -5.08
N ALA A 28 -2.45 5.97 -4.98
CA ALA A 28 -2.05 5.24 -3.78
C ALA A 28 -0.57 5.46 -3.43
N CYS A 29 0.33 5.42 -4.42
CA CYS A 29 1.75 5.67 -4.25
C CYS A 29 2.05 7.07 -3.70
N LYS A 30 1.34 8.10 -4.17
CA LYS A 30 1.45 9.48 -3.66
C LYS A 30 0.97 9.60 -2.22
N ILE A 31 -0.19 9.01 -1.91
CA ILE A 31 -0.78 9.05 -0.55
C ILE A 31 0.15 8.36 0.45
N MET A 32 0.77 7.25 0.06
CA MET A 32 1.68 6.49 0.91
C MET A 32 3.11 7.05 0.97
N GLY A 33 3.43 8.09 0.20
CA GLY A 33 4.79 8.65 0.16
C GLY A 33 5.84 7.67 -0.37
N VAL A 34 5.43 6.68 -1.18
CA VAL A 34 6.34 5.70 -1.80
C VAL A 34 6.80 6.13 -3.19
N SER A 35 6.18 7.16 -3.76
CA SER A 35 6.68 7.85 -4.95
C SER A 35 7.76 8.86 -4.59
N ARG A 36 8.84 8.90 -5.38
CA ARG A 36 9.88 9.93 -5.32
C ARG A 36 9.39 11.24 -5.91
#